data_AF-A0A7C3A2B0-F1
#
_entry.id   AF-A0A7C3A2B0-F1
#
_cell.length_a   1.000
_cell.length_b   1.000
_cell.length_c   1.000
_cell.angle_alpha   90.00
_cell.angle_beta   90.00
_cell.angle_gamma   90.00
#
_symmetry.space_group_name_H-M   'P 1'
#
loop_
_entity.id
_entity.type
_entity.pdbx_description
1 polymer ?
#
loop_
_entity_poly.entity_id
_entity_poly.type
_entity_poly.pdbx_seq_one_letter_code
_entity_poly.pdbx_strand_id
1 'polypeptide(L)'
;MGDTELQASTLPVNMELTRLFRCARCGISYSPSKSTSSLRLTYCSFFCELGDLGFSMSGLEHMQLRPRQENAEPPSPVGARD
;
A
#
# COMPACT_ATOMS: atom_id res chain seq x y z
N MET A 1 -5.39 -54.63 3.98
CA MET A 1 -4.62 -53.51 3.40
C MET A 1 -5.63 -52.62 2.71
N GLY A 2 -5.96 -51.50 3.35
CA GLY A 2 -6.96 -50.55 2.84
C GLY A 2 -6.28 -49.21 2.66
N ASP A 3 -5.80 -48.95 1.45
CA ASP A 3 -5.19 -47.69 1.05
C ASP A 3 -6.29 -46.62 1.01
N THR A 4 -6.32 -45.80 2.07
CA THR A 4 -7.21 -44.64 2.15
C THR A 4 -6.57 -43.52 1.34
N GLU A 5 -6.97 -43.40 0.07
CA GLU A 5 -6.59 -42.27 -0.78
C GLU A 5 -7.11 -40.96 -0.18
N LEU A 6 -6.18 -40.13 0.25
CA LEU A 6 -6.41 -38.78 0.76
C LEU A 6 -6.76 -37.87 -0.43
N GLN A 7 -8.04 -37.85 -0.80
CA GLN A 7 -8.53 -37.01 -1.88
C GLN A 7 -8.44 -35.53 -1.47
N ALA A 8 -7.40 -34.86 -1.95
CA ALA A 8 -7.20 -33.42 -1.80
C ALA A 8 -8.37 -32.68 -2.46
N SER A 9 -9.30 -32.23 -1.63
CA SER A 9 -10.46 -31.47 -2.05
C SER A 9 -9.98 -30.09 -2.50
N THR A 10 -9.91 -29.88 -3.82
CA THR A 10 -9.68 -28.55 -4.38
C THR A 10 -10.95 -27.74 -4.16
N LEU A 11 -10.97 -26.96 -3.08
CA LEU A 11 -12.07 -26.04 -2.78
C LEU A 11 -12.17 -24.98 -3.89
N PRO A 12 -13.39 -24.53 -4.25
CA PRO A 12 -13.55 -23.47 -5.23
C PRO A 12 -12.91 -22.20 -4.67
N VAL A 13 -11.78 -21.79 -5.26
CA VAL A 13 -11.08 -20.56 -4.88
C VAL A 13 -11.99 -19.39 -5.22
N ASN A 14 -12.64 -18.89 -4.17
CA ASN A 14 -13.66 -17.85 -4.18
C ASN A 14 -13.22 -16.70 -5.11
N MET A 15 -14.04 -16.34 -6.11
CA MET A 15 -13.73 -15.23 -7.05
C MET A 15 -13.54 -13.88 -6.33
N GLU A 16 -14.11 -13.72 -5.13
CA GLU A 16 -13.81 -12.61 -4.24
C GLU A 16 -12.36 -12.60 -3.74
N LEU A 17 -11.80 -13.77 -3.43
CA LEU A 17 -10.41 -13.93 -3.01
C LEU A 17 -9.45 -13.52 -4.14
N THR A 18 -9.83 -13.71 -5.40
CA THR A 18 -9.04 -13.25 -6.55
C THR A 18 -9.03 -11.73 -6.70
N ARG A 19 -10.08 -11.03 -6.22
CA ARG A 19 -10.09 -9.56 -6.13
C ARG A 19 -9.29 -9.04 -4.94
N LEU A 20 -9.21 -9.82 -3.86
CA LEU A 20 -8.42 -9.52 -2.65
C LEU A 20 -6.90 -9.48 -2.91
N PHE A 21 -6.43 -9.96 -4.05
CA PHE A 21 -5.01 -9.91 -4.43
C PHE A 21 -4.77 -9.07 -5.68
N ARG A 22 -5.30 -7.85 -5.75
CA ARG A 22 -4.90 -6.88 -6.79
C ARG A 22 -4.34 -5.62 -6.16
N CYS A 23 -3.29 -5.08 -6.76
CA CYS A 23 -2.71 -3.81 -6.34
C CYS A 23 -3.76 -2.69 -6.52
N ALA A 24 -3.98 -1.90 -5.47
CA ALA A 24 -4.96 -0.81 -5.50
C ALA A 24 -4.66 0.24 -6.58
N ARG A 25 -3.38 0.48 -6.90
CA ARG A 25 -2.97 1.49 -7.89
C ARG A 25 -2.93 0.99 -9.34
N CYS A 26 -2.25 -0.13 -9.60
CA CYS A 26 -2.03 -0.61 -10.97
C CYS A 26 -2.97 -1.76 -11.39
N GLY A 27 -3.76 -2.32 -10.47
CA GLY A 27 -4.72 -3.39 -10.74
C GLY A 27 -4.13 -4.76 -11.07
N ILE A 28 -2.80 -4.91 -11.05
CA ILE A 28 -2.10 -6.17 -11.32
C ILE A 28 -2.25 -7.11 -10.12
N SER A 29 -2.27 -8.41 -10.38
CA SER A 29 -2.26 -9.44 -9.34
C SER A 29 -1.10 -9.26 -8.37
N TYR A 30 -1.42 -9.23 -7.09
CA TYR A 30 -0.50 -9.11 -5.99
C TYR A 30 0.26 -10.42 -5.77
N SER A 31 1.58 -10.31 -5.56
CA SER A 31 2.45 -11.43 -5.21
C SER A 31 3.18 -11.10 -3.90
N PRO A 32 2.89 -11.81 -2.79
CA PRO A 32 3.49 -11.50 -1.49
C PRO A 32 5.01 -11.60 -1.48
N SER A 33 5.59 -12.56 -2.21
CA SER A 33 7.03 -12.78 -2.28
C SER A 33 7.77 -11.73 -3.11
N LYS A 34 7.06 -10.97 -3.96
CA LYS A 34 7.65 -9.93 -4.83
C LYS A 34 7.33 -8.51 -4.38
N SER A 35 6.44 -8.33 -3.40
CA SER A 35 6.06 -6.99 -2.96
C SER A 35 7.21 -6.31 -2.21
N THR A 36 7.57 -5.12 -2.68
CA THR A 36 8.51 -4.21 -2.02
C THR A 36 7.82 -3.08 -1.25
N SER A 37 6.49 -3.09 -1.20
CA SER A 37 5.70 -2.14 -0.41
C SER A 37 5.71 -2.54 1.07
N SER A 38 5.72 -1.54 1.95
CA SER A 38 5.51 -1.77 3.39
C SER A 38 4.06 -2.20 3.67
N LEU A 39 3.11 -1.76 2.84
CA LEU A 39 1.70 -2.16 2.89
C LEU A 39 1.45 -3.37 1.99
N ARG A 40 1.99 -4.51 2.42
CA ARG A 40 1.76 -5.81 1.79
C ARG A 40 0.26 -6.10 1.71
N LEU A 41 -0.14 -6.82 0.66
CA LEU A 41 -1.52 -7.15 0.25
C LEU A 41 -2.32 -5.97 -0.32
N THR A 42 -1.83 -4.73 -0.21
CA THR A 42 -2.48 -3.54 -0.77
C THR A 42 -1.77 -3.06 -2.04
N TYR A 43 -0.43 -2.96 -2.00
CA TYR A 43 0.38 -2.51 -3.15
C TYR A 43 1.42 -3.55 -3.56
N CYS A 44 1.63 -3.68 -4.87
CA CYS A 44 2.60 -4.64 -5.41
C CYS A 44 4.06 -4.13 -5.35
N SER A 45 4.29 -2.83 -5.16
CA SER A 45 5.63 -2.25 -5.09
C SER A 45 5.65 -0.94 -4.31
N PHE A 46 6.84 -0.56 -3.84
CA PHE A 46 7.09 0.74 -3.21
C PHE A 46 6.61 1.93 -4.07
N PHE A 47 6.81 1.89 -5.39
CA PHE A 47 6.33 2.95 -6.28
C PHE A 47 4.80 3.03 -6.35
N CYS A 48 4.11 1.90 -6.25
CA CYS A 48 2.66 1.90 -6.22
C CYS A 48 2.14 2.55 -4.94
N GLU A 49 2.72 2.20 -3.79
CA GLU A 49 2.43 2.84 -2.51
C GLU A 49 2.69 4.35 -2.57
N LEU A 50 3.91 4.75 -2.96
CA LEU A 50 4.33 6.14 -2.95
C LEU A 50 3.46 7.03 -3.83
N GLY A 51 3.07 6.57 -5.01
CA GLY A 51 2.26 7.40 -5.90
C GLY A 51 0.74 7.25 -5.72
N ASP A 52 0.27 6.40 -4.81
CA ASP A 52 -1.13 6.46 -4.34
C ASP A 52 -1.23 7.37 -3.11
N LEU A 53 -0.35 7.16 -2.12
CA LEU A 53 -0.38 7.86 -0.84
C LEU A 53 0.34 9.21 -0.85
N GLY A 54 1.30 9.41 -1.76
CA GLY A 54 2.22 10.56 -1.75
C GLY A 54 3.38 10.44 -0.76
N PHE A 55 3.40 9.38 0.06
CA PHE A 55 4.47 9.06 1.01
C PHE A 55 4.62 7.53 1.12
N SER A 56 5.70 7.06 1.74
CA SER A 56 5.85 5.66 2.14
C SER A 56 5.79 5.49 3.64
N MET A 57 5.26 4.35 4.11
CA MET A 57 5.18 4.05 5.55
C MET A 57 6.57 4.03 6.20
N SER A 58 7.55 3.41 5.51
CA SER A 58 8.95 3.40 5.94
C SER A 58 9.57 4.81 6.00
N GLY A 59 9.08 5.74 5.19
CA GLY A 59 9.52 7.14 5.23
C GLY A 59 8.99 7.86 6.47
N LEU A 60 7.75 7.57 6.86
CA LEU A 60 7.12 8.15 8.05
C LEU A 60 7.78 7.70 9.35
N GLU A 61 8.26 6.45 9.43
CA GLU A 61 8.95 5.92 10.62
C GLU A 61 10.17 6.76 11.03
N HIS A 62 10.80 7.44 10.07
CA HIS A 62 11.98 8.28 10.29
C HIS A 62 11.64 9.78 10.33
N MET A 63 10.38 10.16 10.11
CA MET A 63 9.97 11.56 10.15
C MET A 63 9.84 12.04 11.59
N GLN A 64 10.58 13.11 11.90
CA GLN A 64 10.43 13.82 13.16
C GLN A 64 9.45 14.97 12.98
N LEU A 65 8.49 15.09 13.91
CA LEU A 65 7.62 16.25 13.97
C LEU A 65 8.48 17.49 14.20
N ARG A 66 8.41 18.45 13.29
CA ARG A 66 8.98 19.77 13.56
C ARG A 66 8.08 20.47 14.59
N PRO A 67 8.65 21.03 15.67
CA PRO A 67 7.91 21.90 16.56
C PRO A 67 7.28 23.03 15.73
N ARG A 68 5.98 23.26 15.90
CA ARG A 68 5.31 24.41 15.30
C ARG A 68 5.96 25.66 15.87
N GLN A 69 6.67 26.43 15.05
CA GLN A 69 7.17 27.73 15.49
C GLN A 69 5.98 28.66 15.71
N GLU A 70 5.72 28.98 16.97
CA GLU A 70 4.68 29.93 17.39
C GLU A 70 4.92 31.35 16.86
N ASN A 71 6.15 31.65 16.42
CA ASN A 71 6.56 32.92 15.80
C ASN A 71 6.74 32.83 14.26
N ALA A 72 6.11 31.87 13.58
CA ALA A 72 6.05 31.92 12.12
C ALA A 72 5.07 33.04 11.71
N GLU A 73 5.62 34.18 11.30
CA GLU A 73 4.85 35.26 10.67
C GLU A 73 3.98 34.65 9.56
N PRO A 74 2.66 34.96 9.51
CA PRO A 74 1.79 34.39 8.49
C PRO A 74 2.36 34.67 7.10
N PRO A 75 2.32 33.71 6.17
CA PRO A 75 2.84 33.92 4.82
C PRO A 75 2.16 35.16 4.24
N SER A 76 2.97 36.20 3.99
CA SER A 76 2.51 37.45 3.39
C SER A 76 1.73 37.11 2.12
N PRO A 77 0.53 37.70 1.91
CA PRO A 77 -0.27 37.38 0.74
C PRO A 77 0.54 37.71 -0.51
N VAL A 78 0.91 36.67 -1.26
CA VAL A 78 1.55 36.81 -2.56
C VAL A 78 0.58 37.63 -3.42
N GLY A 79 1.04 38.82 -3.81
CA GLY A 79 0.20 39.88 -4.35
C GLY A 79 -0.77 39.39 -5.42
N ALA A 80 -2.05 39.70 -5.21
CA ALA A 80 -3.03 39.73 -6.27
C ALA A 80 -2.50 40.67 -7.36
N ARG A 81 -2.20 40.11 -8.54
CA ARG A 81 -1.91 40.91 -9.73
C ARG A 81 -3.23 41.12 -10.46
N ASP A 82 -3.59 42.40 -10.63
CA ASP A 82 -4.65 42.90 -11.53
C ASP A 82 -4.48 42.42 -12.98
#